data_AF-A0A242WBT7-F1
#
_entry.id   AF-A0A242WBT7-F1
#
_cell.length_a   1.000
_cell.length_b   1.000
_cell.length_c   1.000
_cell.angle_alpha   90.00
_cell.angle_beta   90.00
_cell.angle_gamma   90.00
#
_symmetry.space_group_name_H-M   'P 1'
#
loop_
_entity.id
_entity.type
_entity.pdbx_description
1 polymer ?
#
loop_
_entity_poly.entity_id
_entity_poly.type
_entity_poly.pdbx_seq_one_letter_code
_entity_poly.pdbx_strand_id
1 'polypeptide(L)' 'MKKKTLPRLNRYSWRRSLNNAREQLKQKKGHNDLQLDSIGDGHVWFLVRKKGSFGITQEFRIKYDTQYRTFEYFEKK' A
#
# COMPACT_ATOMS: atom_id res chain seq x y z
N MET A 1 3.18 4.91 28.81
CA MET A 1 3.47 4.67 27.38
C MET A 1 3.25 5.97 26.60
N LYS A 2 4.31 6.57 26.05
CA LYS A 2 4.20 7.80 25.25
C LYS A 2 3.39 7.48 23.98
N LYS A 3 2.18 8.03 23.85
CA LYS A 3 1.43 8.04 22.59
C LYS A 3 2.29 8.82 21.60
N LYS A 4 2.99 8.13 20.70
CA LYS A 4 3.69 8.75 19.56
C LYS A 4 2.62 9.45 18.74
N THR A 5 2.46 10.75 18.96
CA THR A 5 1.60 11.59 18.14
C THR A 5 2.29 11.65 16.79
N LEU A 6 1.80 10.87 15.83
CA LEU A 6 2.30 10.91 14.46
C LEU A 6 2.20 12.37 13.97
N PRO A 7 3.21 12.88 13.26
CA PRO A 7 3.09 14.21 12.66
C PRO A 7 1.85 14.19 11.78
N ARG A 8 0.92 15.13 12.02
CA ARG A 8 -0.24 15.37 11.16
C ARG A 8 0.28 15.60 9.74
N LEU A 9 0.42 14.54 8.96
CA LEU A 9 0.78 14.62 7.56
C LEU A 9 -0.29 15.49 6.92
N ASN A 10 0.12 16.63 6.36
CA ASN A 10 -0.76 17.54 5.66
C ASN A 10 -1.57 16.73 4.64
N ARG A 11 -2.90 16.89 4.63
CA ARG A 11 -3.81 16.07 3.81
C ARG A 11 -3.39 16.03 2.33
N TYR A 12 -2.81 17.13 1.83
CA TYR A 12 -2.24 17.24 0.49
C TYR A 12 -0.96 16.42 0.30
N SER A 13 -0.03 16.44 1.26
CA SER A 13 1.21 15.66 1.16
C SER A 13 0.94 14.16 1.25
N TRP A 14 -0.03 13.77 2.08
CA TRP A 14 -0.46 12.38 2.19
C TRP A 14 -1.03 11.85 0.86
N ARG A 15 -1.92 12.61 0.22
CA ARG A 15 -2.51 12.22 -1.07
C ARG A 15 -1.46 12.07 -2.18
N ARG A 16 -0.45 12.94 -2.18
CA ARG A 16 0.69 12.86 -3.12
C ARG A 16 1.55 11.62 -2.87
N SER A 17 1.88 11.32 -1.61
CA SER A 17 2.62 10.11 -1.24
C SER A 17 1.88 8.85 -1.66
N LEU A 18 0.56 8.82 -1.48
CA LEU A 18 -0.28 7.68 -1.86
C LEU A 18 -0.30 7.46 -3.37
N ASN A 19 -0.47 8.54 -4.16
CA ASN A 19 -0.40 8.46 -5.62
C ASN A 19 0.98 7.97 -6.09
N ASN A 20 2.07 8.51 -5.53
CA ASN A 20 3.42 8.04 -5.82
C ASN A 20 3.60 6.56 -5.47
N ALA A 21 3.09 6.11 -4.32
CA ALA A 21 3.16 4.71 -3.92
C ALA A 21 2.39 3.81 -4.90
N ARG A 22 1.20 4.23 -5.32
CA ARG A 22 0.39 3.54 -6.34
C ARG A 22 1.12 3.44 -7.68
N GLU A 23 1.75 4.51 -8.13
CA GLU A 23 2.54 4.51 -9.36
C GLU A 23 3.77 3.61 -9.25
N GLN A 24 4.47 3.62 -8.13
CA GLN A 24 5.61 2.72 -7.90
C GLN A 24 5.18 1.25 -7.94
N LEU A 25 4.06 0.89 -7.33
CA LEU A 25 3.56 -0.49 -7.36
C LEU A 25 3.12 -0.91 -8.77
N LYS A 26 2.52 0.00 -9.55
CA LYS A 26 2.18 -0.27 -10.96
C LYS A 26 3.43 -0.42 -11.82
N GLN A 27 4.31 0.57 -11.83
CA GLN A 27 5.44 0.65 -12.76
C GLN A 27 6.60 -0.27 -12.39
N LYS A 28 7.02 -0.29 -11.11
CA LYS A 28 8.21 -1.05 -10.69
C LYS A 28 7.93 -2.51 -10.38
N LYS A 29 6.70 -2.83 -9.98
CA LYS A 29 6.34 -4.19 -9.52
C LYS A 29 5.34 -4.90 -10.42
N GLY A 30 4.84 -4.24 -11.47
CA GLY A 30 3.91 -4.83 -12.43
C GLY A 30 2.54 -5.16 -11.83
N HIS A 31 2.16 -4.50 -10.73
CA HIS A 31 0.87 -4.69 -10.07
C HIS A 31 -0.19 -3.84 -10.76
N ASN A 32 -0.75 -4.37 -11.86
CA ASN A 32 -1.74 -3.64 -12.67
C ASN A 32 -3.10 -3.53 -11.98
N ASP A 33 -3.53 -4.56 -11.25
CA ASP A 33 -4.76 -4.56 -10.46
C ASP A 33 -4.46 -4.24 -8.99
N LEU A 34 -4.36 -2.94 -8.73
CA LEU A 34 -4.08 -2.37 -7.41
C LEU A 34 -5.29 -1.57 -6.92
N GLN A 35 -5.88 -2.03 -5.82
CA GLN A 35 -7.02 -1.40 -5.16
C GLN A 35 -6.61 -0.88 -3.78
N LEU A 36 -7.15 0.27 -3.40
CA LEU A 36 -6.99 0.79 -2.04
C LEU A 36 -7.94 0.00 -1.13
N ASP A 37 -7.39 -0.68 -0.12
CA ASP A 37 -8.15 -1.54 0.78
C ASP A 37 -8.57 -0.79 2.04
N SER A 38 -7.58 -0.26 2.78
CA SER A 38 -7.83 0.45 4.04
C SER A 38 -6.76 1.51 4.30
N ILE A 39 -7.14 2.55 5.04
CA ILE A 39 -6.26 3.64 5.44
C ILE A 39 -6.18 3.60 6.96
N GLY A 40 -4.98 3.32 7.47
CA GLY A 40 -4.69 3.36 8.90
C GLY A 40 -3.98 4.66 9.29
N ASP A 41 -3.77 4.83 10.60
CA ASP A 41 -2.95 5.93 11.09
C ASP A 41 -1.48 5.67 10.73
N GLY A 42 -0.93 6.51 9.85
CA GLY A 42 0.45 6.42 9.36
C GLY A 42 0.73 5.37 8.27
N HIS A 43 -0.26 4.60 7.81
CA HIS A 43 -0.05 3.58 6.76
C HIS A 43 -1.28 3.37 5.88
N VAL A 44 -1.05 2.83 4.68
CA VAL A 44 -2.09 2.55 3.68
C VAL A 44 -1.98 1.10 3.23
N TRP A 45 -3.10 0.40 3.19
CA TRP A 45 -3.16 -0.94 2.65
C TRP A 45 -3.66 -0.92 1.21
N PHE A 46 -2.92 -1.62 0.35
CA PHE A 46 -3.28 -1.89 -1.02
C PHE A 46 -3.60 -3.38 -1.15
N LEU A 47 -4.76 -3.70 -1.71
CA LEU A 47 -5.06 -5.04 -2.18
C LEU A 47 -4.53 -5.17 -3.60
N VAL A 48 -3.75 -6.21 -3.83
CA VAL A 48 -3.17 -6.52 -5.13
C VAL A 48 -3.67 -7.86 -5.59
N ARG A 49 -4.18 -7.89 -6.81
CA ARG A 49 -4.59 -9.10 -7.49
C ARG A 49 -3.62 -9.37 -8.63
N LYS A 50 -3.04 -10.56 -8.63
CA LYS A 50 -2.17 -11.03 -9.69
C LYS A 50 -2.77 -12.29 -10.26
N LYS A 51 -2.97 -12.32 -11.58
CA LYS A 51 -3.29 -13.58 -12.26
C LYS A 51 -2.08 -14.50 -12.13
N GLY A 52 -2.24 -15.57 -11.36
CA GLY A 52 -1.27 -16.64 -11.26
C GLY A 52 -1.37 -17.59 -12.45
N SER A 53 -0.44 -18.54 -12.49
CA SER A 53 -0.51 -19.65 -13.44
C SER A 53 -1.77 -20.49 -13.19
N PHE A 54 -2.32 -21.11 -14.24
CA PHE A 54 -3.53 -21.96 -14.18
C PHE A 54 -4.86 -21.24 -13.88
N GLY A 55 -4.94 -19.92 -14.09
CA GLY A 55 -6.19 -19.16 -13.92
C GLY A 55 -6.55 -18.85 -12.47
N ILE A 56 -5.70 -19.23 -11.51
CA ILE A 56 -5.86 -18.91 -10.10
C ILE A 56 -5.39 -17.47 -9.87
N THR A 57 -6.28 -16.60 -9.39
CA THR A 57 -5.90 -15.23 -9.02
C THR A 57 -5.32 -15.24 -7.62
N GLN A 58 -4.05 -14.84 -7.50
CA GLN A 58 -3.40 -14.63 -6.22
C GLN A 58 -3.77 -13.25 -5.70
N GLU A 59 -4.27 -13.20 -4.48
CA GLU A 59 -4.55 -11.95 -3.76
C GLU A 59 -3.54 -11.79 -2.63
N PHE A 60 -2.92 -10.61 -2.55
CA PHE A 60 -2.05 -10.26 -1.43
C PHE A 60 -2.25 -8.80 -1.06
N ARG A 61 -1.90 -8.47 0.18
CA ARG A 61 -2.01 -7.12 0.71
C ARG A 61 -0.62 -6.51 0.82
N ILE A 62 -0.48 -5.27 0.38
CA ILE A 62 0.73 -4.48 0.55
C ILE A 62 0.43 -3.36 1.51
N LYS A 63 1.15 -3.31 2.62
CA LYS A 63 1.13 -2.18 3.53
C LYS A 63 2.19 -1.19 3.09
N TYR A 64 1.78 0.05 2.85
CA TYR A 64 2.65 1.17 2.60
C TYR A 64 2.71 2.04 3.86
N ASP A 65 3.86 2.07 4.51
CA ASP A 65 4.09 2.96 5.62
C ASP A 65 4.38 4.38 5.10
N THR A 66 3.54 5.35 5.48
CA THR A 66 3.65 6.71 4.96
C THR A 66 4.77 7.51 5.64
N GLN A 67 5.19 7.11 6.84
CA GLN A 67 6.25 7.74 7.60
C GLN A 67 7.62 7.31 7.08
N TYR A 68 7.83 5.99 6.94
CA TYR A 68 9.09 5.41 6.49
C TYR A 68 9.16 5.22 4.97
N ARG A 69 8.03 5.38 4.26
CA ARG A 69 7.88 5.20 2.81
C ARG A 69 8.31 3.80 2.34
N THR A 70 8.09 2.80 3.19
CA THR A 70 8.43 1.40 2.95
C THR A 70 7.20 0.60 2.55
N PHE A 71 7.43 -0.50 1.81
CA PHE A 71 6.39 -1.45 1.43
C PHE A 71 6.62 -2.78 2.16
N GLU A 72 5.61 -3.24 2.88
CA GLU A 72 5.57 -4.57 3.49
C GLU A 72 4.53 -5.42 2.74
N TYR A 73 4.89 -6.66 2.36
CA TYR A 73 4.06 -7.54 1.54
C TYR A 73 3.51 -8.67 2.42
N PHE A 74 2.19 -8.87 2.35
CA PHE A 74 1.48 -9.88 3.13
C PHE A 74 0.70 -10.78 2.18
N GLU A 75 1.20 -12.00 1.98
CA GLU A 75 0.45 -13.02 1.27
C GLU A 75 -0.73 -13.48 2.12
N LYS A 76 -1.92 -13.53 1.52
CA LYS A 76 -3.09 -14.11 2.17
C LYS A 76 -2.94 -15.63 2.05
N LYS A 77 -2.60 -16.29 3.16
CA LYS A 77 -2.58 -17.76 3.27
C LYS A 77 -3.96 -18.35 3.05
#